data_AF-A0A7X8QHW9-F1
#
_entry.id   AF-A0A7X8QHW9-F1
#
_cell.length_a   1.000
_cell.length_b   1.000
_cell.length_c   1.000
_cell.angle_alpha   90.00
_cell.angle_beta   90.00
_cell.angle_gamma   90.00
#
_symmetry.space_group_name_H-M   'P 1'
#
loop_
_entity.id
_entity.type
_entity.pdbx_description
1 polymer ?
#
loop_
_entity_poly.entity_id
_entity_poly.type
_entity_poly.pdbx_seq_one_letter_code
_entity_poly.pdbx_strand_id
1 'polypeptide(L)'
;ESFNPAGMEVTAHYDNGTTEVVTGYTYTPTGGLTTSDTKITVTYGGKTAEAEITVKPAASTGGGTGGGGGGSGGSGSGGKKDTVIPEPDVPKADAYSGFNDVPENAWYYEPVKFVVMEGIFKGISNDMFGPDITITRGMFVTILSRLEFGSDDKVPSGNSIFTDLTQDWYKNAVAWAYQNKIVLGITDTEFDPDSILTREQMAVLLYRYAQYKGYDISFDEGALNVFTDGGSVSNYARAGMMWSIKNGLITGVSENALGPQDPATRAQCSVIFMRLVSIMN
;
A
#
# COMPACT_ATOMS: atom_id res chain seq x y z
N GLU A 1 -14.74 -1.50 -22.64
CA GLU A 1 -15.36 -0.49 -21.75
C GLU A 1 -15.19 0.88 -22.39
N SER A 2 -16.01 1.87 -22.10
CA SER A 2 -15.85 3.24 -22.65
C SER A 2 -15.40 4.19 -21.56
N PHE A 3 -14.58 5.18 -21.90
CA PHE A 3 -14.22 6.25 -20.96
C PHE A 3 -15.46 7.03 -20.53
N ASN A 4 -15.71 7.13 -19.23
CA ASN A 4 -16.82 7.93 -18.68
C ASN A 4 -16.25 9.24 -18.09
N PRO A 5 -16.47 10.39 -18.73
CA PRO A 5 -15.99 11.67 -18.22
C PRO A 5 -16.85 12.23 -17.08
N ALA A 6 -17.91 11.53 -16.64
CA ALA A 6 -18.77 12.02 -15.56
C ALA A 6 -17.95 12.20 -14.27
N GLY A 7 -17.99 13.42 -13.72
CA GLY A 7 -17.21 13.80 -12.54
C GLY A 7 -15.79 14.31 -12.83
N MET A 8 -15.35 14.33 -14.10
CA MET A 8 -14.07 14.92 -14.48
C MET A 8 -14.16 16.45 -14.53
N GLU A 9 -13.38 17.12 -13.70
CA GLU A 9 -13.13 18.56 -13.79
C GLU A 9 -11.88 18.83 -14.63
N VAL A 10 -11.96 19.81 -15.53
CA VAL A 10 -10.83 20.25 -16.35
C VAL A 10 -10.53 21.69 -15.97
N THR A 11 -9.31 21.95 -15.50
CA THR A 11 -8.88 23.29 -15.07
C THR A 11 -7.89 23.86 -16.08
N ALA A 12 -8.19 25.04 -16.62
CA ALA A 12 -7.25 25.80 -17.44
C ALA A 12 -6.35 26.66 -16.53
N HIS A 13 -5.05 26.63 -16.80
CA HIS A 13 -4.06 27.51 -16.18
C HIS A 13 -3.63 28.58 -17.18
N TYR A 14 -3.73 29.85 -16.77
CA TYR A 14 -3.40 30.99 -17.63
C TYR A 14 -2.05 31.62 -17.25
N ASP A 15 -1.41 32.29 -18.21
CA ASP A 15 -0.07 32.89 -18.01
C ASP A 15 -0.02 33.97 -16.91
N ASN A 16 -1.19 34.54 -16.56
CA ASN A 16 -1.32 35.50 -15.45
C ASN A 16 -1.40 34.83 -14.06
N GLY A 17 -1.23 33.51 -14.00
CA GLY A 17 -1.26 32.71 -12.77
C GLY A 17 -2.66 32.34 -12.26
N THR A 18 -3.72 32.73 -12.97
CA THR A 18 -5.09 32.35 -12.61
C THR A 18 -5.48 30.98 -13.15
N THR A 19 -6.47 30.37 -12.52
CA THR A 19 -7.04 29.08 -12.92
C THR A 19 -8.55 29.15 -13.02
N GLU A 20 -9.13 28.38 -13.95
CA GLU A 20 -10.58 28.33 -14.16
C GLU A 20 -11.01 26.89 -14.48
N VAL A 21 -12.13 26.44 -13.89
CA VAL A 21 -12.78 25.19 -14.30
C VAL A 21 -13.50 25.43 -15.62
N VAL A 22 -13.08 24.73 -16.67
CA VAL A 22 -13.56 24.94 -18.03
C VAL A 22 -14.57 23.88 -18.45
N THR A 23 -15.57 24.32 -19.20
CA THR A 23 -16.53 23.44 -19.88
C THR A 23 -16.32 23.50 -21.39
N GLY A 24 -16.82 22.52 -22.15
CA GLY A 24 -16.65 22.48 -23.61
C GLY A 24 -15.30 21.95 -24.10
N TYR A 25 -14.57 21.24 -23.24
CA TYR A 25 -13.42 20.44 -23.66
C TYR A 25 -13.87 19.21 -24.48
N THR A 26 -12.96 18.67 -25.28
CA THR A 26 -13.12 17.36 -25.90
C THR A 26 -12.13 16.38 -25.28
N TYR A 27 -12.36 15.07 -25.48
CA TYR A 27 -11.39 14.06 -25.10
C TYR A 27 -11.29 12.98 -26.17
N THR A 28 -10.17 12.27 -26.22
CA THR A 28 -9.97 11.11 -27.10
C THR A 28 -9.25 9.99 -26.33
N PRO A 29 -9.64 8.71 -26.51
CA PRO A 29 -10.71 8.21 -27.39
C PRO A 29 -12.13 8.48 -26.87
N THR A 30 -13.11 8.68 -27.78
CA THR A 30 -14.54 8.92 -27.46
C THR A 30 -15.40 7.65 -27.50
N GLY A 31 -14.81 6.50 -27.80
CA GLY A 31 -15.50 5.23 -28.02
C GLY A 31 -15.10 4.12 -27.04
N GLY A 32 -15.44 2.88 -27.41
CA GLY A 32 -15.01 1.70 -26.68
C GLY A 32 -13.48 1.62 -26.68
N LEU A 33 -12.91 1.58 -25.49
CA LEU A 33 -11.49 1.42 -25.25
C LEU A 33 -11.07 -0.04 -25.48
N THR A 34 -9.86 -0.16 -25.99
CA THR A 34 -9.15 -1.40 -26.30
C THR A 34 -7.89 -1.49 -25.44
N THR A 35 -7.29 -2.67 -25.34
CA THR A 35 -6.02 -2.87 -24.61
C THR A 35 -4.84 -2.10 -25.21
N SER A 36 -4.97 -1.53 -26.42
CA SER A 36 -3.98 -0.63 -27.01
C SER A 36 -4.15 0.83 -26.61
N ASP A 37 -5.30 1.21 -26.05
CA ASP A 37 -5.52 2.56 -25.54
C ASP A 37 -4.83 2.70 -24.18
N THR A 38 -3.77 3.50 -24.16
CA THR A 38 -2.93 3.73 -22.97
C THR A 38 -3.10 5.13 -22.40
N LYS A 39 -3.83 6.01 -23.08
CA LYS A 39 -4.00 7.42 -22.69
C LYS A 39 -5.37 7.96 -23.06
N ILE A 40 -5.86 8.88 -22.23
CA ILE A 40 -6.94 9.82 -22.55
C ILE A 40 -6.32 11.19 -22.75
N THR A 41 -6.53 11.78 -23.92
CA THR A 41 -6.11 13.15 -24.23
C THR A 41 -7.32 14.06 -24.10
N VAL A 42 -7.27 15.02 -23.18
CA VAL A 42 -8.25 16.10 -23.05
C VAL A 42 -7.76 17.31 -23.85
N THR A 43 -8.62 17.92 -24.65
CA THR A 43 -8.31 19.10 -25.47
C THR A 43 -9.23 20.26 -25.12
N TYR A 44 -8.64 21.42 -24.83
CA TYR A 44 -9.37 22.67 -24.57
C TYR A 44 -8.59 23.86 -25.15
N GLY A 45 -9.25 24.73 -25.91
CA GLY A 45 -8.62 25.92 -26.50
C GLY A 45 -7.40 25.64 -27.40
N GLY A 46 -7.35 24.45 -28.03
CA GLY A 46 -6.20 23.99 -28.83
C GLY A 46 -5.00 23.50 -28.02
N LYS A 47 -5.10 23.43 -26.69
CA LYS A 47 -4.12 22.81 -25.79
C LYS A 47 -4.58 21.42 -25.37
N THR A 48 -3.64 20.54 -25.07
CA THR A 48 -3.92 19.15 -24.68
C THR A 48 -3.31 18.82 -23.31
N ALA A 49 -4.01 17.97 -22.56
CA ALA A 49 -3.50 17.30 -21.36
C ALA A 49 -3.72 15.79 -21.52
N GLU A 50 -2.79 14.97 -21.05
CA GLU A 50 -2.87 13.51 -21.16
C GLU A 50 -2.97 12.87 -19.77
N ALA A 51 -3.85 11.88 -19.65
CA ALA A 51 -3.95 10.99 -18.50
C ALA A 51 -3.71 9.56 -18.96
N GLU A 52 -2.78 8.85 -18.33
CA GLU A 52 -2.52 7.44 -18.67
C GLU A 52 -3.65 6.55 -18.14
N ILE A 53 -4.02 5.53 -18.91
CA ILE A 53 -5.05 4.55 -18.58
C ILE A 53 -4.56 3.13 -18.88
N THR A 54 -5.17 2.15 -18.22
CA THR A 54 -4.96 0.73 -18.51
C THR A 54 -6.30 0.07 -18.78
N VAL A 55 -6.45 -0.52 -19.97
CA VAL A 55 -7.67 -1.25 -20.37
C VAL A 55 -7.40 -2.74 -20.28
N LYS A 56 -8.19 -3.46 -19.48
CA LYS A 56 -8.04 -4.92 -19.31
C LYS A 56 -8.83 -5.68 -20.39
N PRO A 57 -8.32 -6.82 -20.89
CA PRO A 57 -9.10 -7.68 -21.77
C PRO A 57 -10.36 -8.20 -21.07
N ALA A 58 -11.48 -8.24 -21.79
CA ALA A 58 -12.68 -8.92 -21.30
C ALA A 58 -12.39 -10.44 -21.15
N ALA A 59 -12.81 -11.03 -20.03
CA ALA A 59 -12.62 -12.45 -19.79
C ALA A 59 -13.29 -13.28 -20.90
N SER A 60 -12.51 -14.16 -21.54
CA SER A 60 -13.03 -15.09 -22.55
C SER A 60 -13.96 -16.10 -21.89
N THR A 61 -15.26 -15.97 -22.12
CA THR A 61 -16.24 -17.02 -21.81
C THR A 61 -16.14 -18.12 -22.88
N GLY A 62 -15.13 -18.98 -22.72
CA GLY A 62 -15.00 -20.22 -23.48
C GLY A 62 -16.16 -21.16 -23.17
N GLY A 63 -17.15 -21.21 -24.06
CA GLY A 63 -18.21 -22.21 -24.06
C GLY A 63 -17.65 -23.59 -24.40
N GLY A 64 -17.55 -24.46 -23.39
CA GLY A 64 -17.24 -25.88 -23.54
C GLY A 64 -18.38 -26.73 -22.97
N THR A 65 -19.18 -27.29 -23.85
CA THR A 65 -20.22 -28.29 -23.55
C THR A 65 -19.62 -29.65 -23.19
N GLY A 66 -20.16 -30.30 -22.14
CA GLY A 66 -20.33 -31.76 -22.14
C GLY A 66 -19.94 -32.53 -20.87
N GLY A 67 -20.92 -33.25 -20.31
CA GLY A 67 -20.72 -34.58 -19.72
C GLY A 67 -20.64 -34.68 -18.20
N GLY A 68 -21.70 -35.22 -17.56
CA GLY A 68 -21.84 -35.31 -16.11
C GLY A 68 -21.27 -36.58 -15.46
N GLY A 69 -21.50 -36.66 -14.14
CA GLY A 69 -21.21 -37.82 -13.29
C GLY A 69 -21.06 -37.38 -11.84
N GLY A 70 -22.02 -37.73 -10.99
CA GLY A 70 -22.17 -37.20 -9.63
C GLY A 70 -21.27 -37.82 -8.56
N GLY A 71 -21.39 -37.28 -7.34
CA GLY A 71 -21.05 -38.01 -6.12
C GLY A 71 -20.28 -37.21 -5.06
N SER A 72 -21.01 -36.82 -4.00
CA SER A 72 -20.58 -36.82 -2.59
C SER A 72 -19.56 -35.79 -2.08
N GLY A 73 -20.09 -34.80 -1.34
CA GLY A 73 -19.74 -34.51 0.05
C GLY A 73 -18.28 -34.20 0.40
N GLY A 74 -17.96 -32.90 0.48
CA GLY A 74 -16.75 -32.39 1.14
C GLY A 74 -16.94 -30.92 1.48
N SER A 75 -17.03 -30.62 2.78
CA SER A 75 -17.17 -29.28 3.34
C SER A 75 -15.95 -28.42 2.97
N GLY A 76 -16.12 -27.48 2.05
CA GLY A 76 -15.10 -26.51 1.65
C GLY A 76 -15.21 -25.24 2.48
N SER A 77 -14.21 -25.03 3.35
CA SER A 77 -13.94 -23.73 3.97
C SER A 77 -13.66 -22.70 2.86
N GLY A 78 -14.56 -21.73 2.72
CA GLY A 78 -14.44 -20.64 1.76
C GLY A 78 -13.32 -19.68 2.16
N GLY A 79 -12.10 -20.00 1.75
CA GLY A 79 -11.01 -19.03 1.72
C GLY A 79 -11.33 -17.97 0.68
N LYS A 80 -11.68 -16.75 1.12
CA LYS A 80 -11.54 -15.57 0.27
C LYS A 80 -10.09 -15.52 -0.16
N LYS A 81 -9.81 -15.69 -1.46
CA LYS A 81 -8.52 -15.29 -2.00
C LYS A 81 -8.53 -13.77 -1.98
N ASP A 82 -7.79 -13.20 -1.03
CA ASP A 82 -7.53 -11.78 -1.00
C ASP A 82 -6.78 -11.43 -2.29
N THR A 83 -7.46 -10.73 -3.19
CA THR A 83 -6.85 -10.21 -4.40
C THR A 83 -5.80 -9.19 -3.98
N VAL A 84 -4.52 -9.50 -4.19
CA VAL A 84 -3.43 -8.53 -4.01
C VAL A 84 -3.65 -7.44 -5.07
N ILE A 85 -4.15 -6.28 -4.65
CA ILE A 85 -4.29 -5.10 -5.51
C ILE A 85 -3.00 -4.29 -5.33
N PRO A 86 -2.10 -4.25 -6.32
CA PRO A 86 -0.95 -3.35 -6.24
C PRO A 86 -1.46 -1.92 -6.09
N GLU A 87 -0.82 -1.13 -5.24
CA GLU A 87 -1.13 0.30 -5.19
C GLU A 87 -0.80 0.91 -6.57
N PRO A 88 -1.78 1.51 -7.27
CA PRO A 88 -1.49 2.24 -8.49
C PRO A 88 -0.48 3.37 -8.24
N ASP A 89 0.29 3.69 -9.28
CA ASP A 89 1.23 4.81 -9.25
C ASP A 89 0.47 6.15 -9.33
N VAL A 90 -0.20 6.50 -8.23
CA VAL A 90 -0.87 7.79 -8.06
C VAL A 90 0.19 8.81 -7.60
N PRO A 91 0.35 9.96 -8.30
CA PRO A 91 1.25 11.02 -7.86
C PRO A 91 0.93 11.50 -6.44
N LYS A 92 1.95 12.04 -5.76
CA LYS A 92 1.78 12.78 -4.50
C LYS A 92 0.68 13.83 -4.70
N ALA A 93 -0.34 13.81 -3.85
CA ALA A 93 -1.46 14.73 -3.98
C ALA A 93 -1.03 16.15 -3.59
N ASP A 94 -1.18 17.13 -4.49
CA ASP A 94 -0.99 18.56 -4.18
C ASP A 94 -2.05 19.08 -3.19
N ALA A 95 -3.17 18.36 -3.07
CA ALA A 95 -4.23 18.54 -2.08
C ALA A 95 -4.92 17.20 -1.77
N TYR A 96 -5.21 16.91 -0.50
CA TYR A 96 -5.97 15.73 -0.11
C TYR A 96 -7.46 15.94 -0.39
N SER A 97 -7.98 15.32 -1.46
CA SER A 97 -9.41 15.34 -1.80
C SER A 97 -10.25 14.34 -1.01
N GLY A 98 -9.61 13.50 -0.17
CA GLY A 98 -10.27 12.42 0.56
C GLY A 98 -10.43 11.14 -0.26
N PHE A 99 -10.76 10.05 0.43
CA PHE A 99 -11.16 8.78 -0.16
C PHE A 99 -12.58 8.42 0.32
N ASN A 100 -13.39 7.82 -0.55
CA ASN A 100 -14.79 7.48 -0.27
C ASN A 100 -14.93 6.49 0.91
N ASP A 101 -13.93 5.65 1.13
CA ASP A 101 -13.87 4.65 2.20
C ASP A 101 -13.11 5.12 3.45
N VAL A 102 -12.77 6.42 3.52
CA VAL A 102 -12.08 7.05 4.66
C VAL A 102 -12.92 8.23 5.16
N PRO A 103 -14.00 7.96 5.93
CA PRO A 103 -14.87 9.03 6.43
C PRO A 103 -14.14 9.89 7.48
N GLU A 104 -14.44 11.18 7.55
CA GLU A 104 -13.74 12.14 8.44
C GLU A 104 -13.82 11.80 9.94
N ASN A 105 -14.81 11.03 10.35
CA ASN A 105 -14.98 10.57 11.72
C ASN A 105 -14.30 9.21 12.01
N ALA A 106 -13.61 8.61 11.04
CA ALA A 106 -12.86 7.38 11.27
C ALA A 106 -11.62 7.66 12.12
N TRP A 107 -11.31 6.73 13.03
CA TRP A 107 -10.12 6.82 13.88
C TRP A 107 -8.79 6.85 13.08
N TYR A 108 -8.82 6.36 11.85
CA TYR A 108 -7.70 6.37 10.91
C TYR A 108 -7.74 7.52 9.90
N TYR A 109 -8.71 8.44 9.94
CA TYR A 109 -8.83 9.52 8.97
C TYR A 109 -7.57 10.41 8.94
N GLU A 110 -7.19 10.99 10.09
CA GLU A 110 -6.01 11.85 10.17
C GLU A 110 -4.70 11.11 9.83
N PRO A 111 -4.47 9.88 10.34
CA PRO A 111 -3.34 9.08 9.90
C PRO A 111 -3.27 8.84 8.39
N VAL A 112 -4.39 8.45 7.76
CA VAL A 112 -4.43 8.19 6.31
C VAL A 112 -4.14 9.47 5.52
N LYS A 113 -4.81 10.56 5.88
CA LYS A 113 -4.57 11.89 5.30
C LYS A 113 -3.09 12.27 5.40
N PHE A 114 -2.48 12.12 6.57
CA PHE A 114 -1.07 12.42 6.80
C PHE A 114 -0.16 11.60 5.87
N VAL A 115 -0.26 10.27 5.90
CA VAL A 115 0.67 9.43 5.13
C VAL A 115 0.51 9.58 3.62
N VAL A 116 -0.67 9.97 3.14
CA VAL A 116 -0.94 10.23 1.72
C VAL A 116 -0.40 11.61 1.32
N MET A 117 -0.60 12.63 2.15
CA MET A 117 -0.02 13.98 1.94
C MET A 117 1.51 13.95 1.95
N GLU A 118 2.11 13.11 2.78
CA GLU A 118 3.57 12.91 2.80
C GLU A 118 4.07 12.07 1.61
N GLY A 119 3.18 11.39 0.87
CA GLY A 119 3.53 10.50 -0.24
C GLY A 119 4.06 9.12 0.20
N ILE A 120 3.86 8.77 1.48
CA ILE A 120 4.29 7.49 2.07
C ILE A 120 3.35 6.35 1.64
N PHE A 121 2.05 6.62 1.61
CA PHE A 121 1.02 5.71 1.09
C PHE A 121 0.36 6.29 -0.16
N LYS A 122 -0.14 5.41 -1.02
CA LYS A 122 -1.00 5.75 -2.15
C LYS A 122 -2.38 5.12 -1.96
N GLY A 123 -3.42 5.67 -2.59
CA GLY A 123 -4.71 4.98 -2.68
C GLY A 123 -4.60 3.69 -3.48
N ILE A 124 -5.58 2.78 -3.34
CA ILE A 124 -5.70 1.61 -4.24
C ILE A 124 -6.42 1.96 -5.55
N SER A 125 -7.06 3.13 -5.59
CA SER A 125 -7.58 3.83 -6.76
C SER A 125 -7.56 5.34 -6.47
N ASN A 126 -8.07 6.14 -7.41
CA ASN A 126 -8.19 7.60 -7.23
C ASN A 126 -9.13 7.98 -6.07
N ASP A 127 -10.09 7.12 -5.72
CA ASP A 127 -11.17 7.41 -4.79
C ASP A 127 -11.27 6.40 -3.62
N MET A 128 -10.42 5.38 -3.58
CA MET A 128 -10.39 4.37 -2.52
C MET A 128 -9.00 4.22 -1.90
N PHE A 129 -8.94 4.16 -0.57
CA PHE A 129 -7.73 3.87 0.17
C PHE A 129 -7.58 2.38 0.50
N GLY A 130 -8.69 1.68 0.73
CA GLY A 130 -8.75 0.30 1.20
C GLY A 130 -8.29 0.12 2.65
N PRO A 131 -8.84 0.85 3.65
CA PRO A 131 -8.32 0.83 5.03
C PRO A 131 -8.28 -0.55 5.68
N ASP A 132 -9.21 -1.44 5.32
CA ASP A 132 -9.33 -2.80 5.86
C ASP A 132 -8.52 -3.85 5.09
N ILE A 133 -7.90 -3.49 3.96
CA ILE A 133 -7.03 -4.41 3.23
C ILE A 133 -5.80 -4.69 4.09
N THR A 134 -5.44 -5.96 4.19
CA THR A 134 -4.24 -6.42 4.88
C THR A 134 -3.00 -6.09 4.06
N ILE A 135 -1.94 -5.68 4.74
CA ILE A 135 -0.68 -5.32 4.08
C ILE A 135 0.15 -6.57 3.82
N THR A 136 0.66 -6.69 2.59
CA THR A 136 1.66 -7.69 2.24
C THR A 136 3.08 -7.21 2.55
N ARG A 137 4.04 -8.15 2.61
CA ARG A 137 5.46 -7.83 2.77
C ARG A 137 5.98 -6.88 1.72
N GLY A 138 5.63 -7.10 0.45
CA GLY A 138 6.02 -6.22 -0.66
C GLY A 138 5.47 -4.80 -0.48
N MET A 139 4.18 -4.68 -0.14
CA MET A 139 3.56 -3.37 0.13
C MET A 139 4.27 -2.61 1.24
N PHE A 140 4.52 -3.28 2.36
CA PHE A 140 5.15 -2.63 3.51
C PHE A 140 6.55 -2.09 3.21
N VAL A 141 7.35 -2.84 2.44
CA VAL A 141 8.70 -2.42 2.05
C VAL A 141 8.67 -1.28 1.05
N THR A 142 7.72 -1.28 0.12
CA THR A 142 7.50 -0.14 -0.78
C THR A 142 7.14 1.11 0.01
N ILE A 143 6.24 1.00 1.01
CA ILE A 143 5.88 2.12 1.91
C ILE A 143 7.11 2.64 2.67
N LEU A 144 7.94 1.75 3.23
CA LEU A 144 9.21 2.15 3.87
C LEU A 144 10.16 2.86 2.89
N SER A 145 10.25 2.39 1.65
CA SER A 145 11.11 3.02 0.64
C SER A 145 10.61 4.41 0.24
N ARG A 146 9.29 4.63 0.19
CA ARG A 146 8.73 5.97 -0.03
C ARG A 146 8.98 6.89 1.14
N LEU A 147 8.92 6.40 2.36
CA LEU A 147 9.34 7.18 3.52
C LEU A 147 10.83 7.60 3.41
N GLU A 148 11.70 6.71 2.91
CA GLU A 148 13.13 7.00 2.77
C GLU A 148 13.45 7.95 1.61
N PHE A 149 12.83 7.75 0.45
CA PHE A 149 13.21 8.40 -0.80
C PHE A 149 12.20 9.45 -1.30
N GLY A 150 11.02 9.48 -0.71
CA GLY A 150 9.91 10.40 -1.05
C GLY A 150 9.04 9.94 -2.23
N SER A 151 9.50 9.00 -3.06
CA SER A 151 8.74 8.45 -4.18
C SER A 151 9.39 7.17 -4.76
N ASP A 152 8.62 6.38 -5.51
CA ASP A 152 9.06 5.08 -6.05
C ASP A 152 10.17 5.21 -7.12
N ASP A 153 10.13 6.28 -7.91
CA ASP A 153 11.12 6.59 -8.97
C ASP A 153 12.49 6.98 -8.42
N LYS A 154 12.57 7.38 -7.15
CA LYS A 154 13.82 7.75 -6.47
C LYS A 154 14.49 6.58 -5.77
N VAL A 155 13.84 5.43 -5.69
CA VAL A 155 14.42 4.23 -5.09
C VAL A 155 15.57 3.74 -5.98
N PRO A 156 16.80 3.61 -5.46
CA PRO A 156 17.93 3.14 -6.26
C PRO A 156 17.64 1.78 -6.90
N SER A 157 17.98 1.64 -8.18
CA SER A 157 17.95 0.33 -8.81
C SER A 157 18.97 -0.61 -8.15
N GLY A 158 18.57 -1.84 -7.94
CA GLY A 158 19.41 -2.82 -7.25
C GLY A 158 19.00 -4.24 -7.55
N ASN A 159 19.98 -5.14 -7.49
CA ASN A 159 19.71 -6.56 -7.51
C ASN A 159 19.51 -7.07 -6.08
N SER A 160 18.66 -8.09 -5.95
CA SER A 160 18.55 -8.89 -4.73
C SER A 160 18.88 -10.36 -5.05
N ILE A 161 19.04 -11.17 -4.02
CA ILE A 161 19.22 -12.62 -4.16
C ILE A 161 17.89 -13.36 -4.37
N PHE A 162 16.76 -12.65 -4.26
CA PHE A 162 15.44 -13.26 -4.25
C PHE A 162 14.94 -13.54 -5.67
N THR A 163 14.50 -14.77 -5.90
CA THR A 163 14.06 -15.25 -7.22
C THR A 163 12.56 -15.08 -7.46
N ASP A 164 11.79 -14.80 -6.42
CA ASP A 164 10.33 -14.69 -6.41
C ASP A 164 9.82 -13.24 -6.57
N LEU A 165 10.71 -12.28 -6.82
CA LEU A 165 10.34 -10.90 -7.12
C LEU A 165 9.88 -10.78 -8.58
N THR A 166 8.58 -10.98 -8.82
CA THR A 166 8.05 -11.04 -10.20
C THR A 166 7.56 -9.69 -10.72
N GLN A 167 7.11 -8.78 -9.86
CA GLN A 167 6.53 -7.49 -10.24
C GLN A 167 7.49 -6.32 -9.99
N ASP A 168 7.46 -5.29 -10.85
CA ASP A 168 8.45 -4.21 -10.81
C ASP A 168 8.27 -3.22 -9.65
N TRP A 169 7.02 -2.98 -9.23
CA TRP A 169 6.68 -1.95 -8.24
C TRP A 169 7.30 -2.16 -6.85
N TYR A 170 7.69 -3.38 -6.48
CA TYR A 170 8.40 -3.66 -5.23
C TYR A 170 9.87 -4.06 -5.41
N LYS A 171 10.33 -4.36 -6.63
CA LYS A 171 11.66 -4.98 -6.84
C LYS A 171 12.79 -4.13 -6.28
N ASN A 172 12.82 -2.85 -6.63
CA ASN A 172 13.87 -1.93 -6.16
C ASN A 172 13.76 -1.68 -4.66
N ALA A 173 12.54 -1.53 -4.13
CA ALA A 173 12.30 -1.36 -2.70
C ALA A 173 12.82 -2.56 -1.89
N VAL A 174 12.51 -3.78 -2.34
CA VAL A 174 12.98 -5.02 -1.70
C VAL A 174 14.50 -5.16 -1.81
N ALA A 175 15.09 -4.86 -2.98
CA ALA A 175 16.54 -4.90 -3.16
C ALA A 175 17.27 -3.93 -2.22
N TRP A 176 16.82 -2.67 -2.14
CA TRP A 176 17.35 -1.68 -1.22
C TRP A 176 17.22 -2.13 0.25
N ALA A 177 16.03 -2.57 0.64
CA ALA A 177 15.76 -2.98 2.01
C ALA A 177 16.61 -4.19 2.42
N TYR A 178 16.84 -5.13 1.49
CA TYR A 178 17.68 -6.30 1.71
C TYR A 178 19.16 -5.91 1.88
N GLN A 179 19.69 -5.10 0.98
CA GLN A 179 21.09 -4.62 1.03
C GLN A 179 21.39 -3.87 2.34
N ASN A 180 20.40 -3.19 2.90
CA ASN A 180 20.49 -2.45 4.15
C ASN A 180 20.03 -3.25 5.39
N LYS A 181 19.77 -4.56 5.24
CA LYS A 181 19.36 -5.48 6.31
C LYS A 181 18.07 -5.08 7.04
N ILE A 182 17.23 -4.28 6.38
CA ILE A 182 15.88 -3.91 6.85
C ILE A 182 14.97 -5.14 6.73
N VAL A 183 15.08 -5.87 5.62
CA VAL A 183 14.37 -7.14 5.40
C VAL A 183 15.33 -8.32 5.29
N LEU A 184 14.79 -9.50 5.56
CA LEU A 184 15.40 -10.79 5.28
C LEU A 184 14.42 -11.63 4.46
N GLY A 185 14.95 -12.61 3.73
CA GLY A 185 14.13 -13.62 3.05
C GLY A 185 13.40 -14.52 4.04
N ILE A 186 12.34 -15.17 3.56
CA ILE A 186 11.71 -16.29 4.27
C ILE A 186 12.51 -17.59 4.06
N THR A 187 13.30 -17.65 2.98
CA THR A 187 14.32 -18.65 2.70
C THR A 187 15.58 -17.94 2.22
N ASP A 188 16.62 -18.70 1.87
CA ASP A 188 17.86 -18.14 1.32
C ASP A 188 17.64 -17.42 -0.03
N THR A 189 16.58 -17.76 -0.77
CA THR A 189 16.34 -17.23 -2.13
C THR A 189 14.92 -16.70 -2.34
N GLU A 190 14.06 -16.66 -1.32
CA GLU A 190 12.68 -16.18 -1.46
C GLU A 190 12.36 -15.10 -0.43
N PHE A 191 11.67 -14.06 -0.88
CA PHE A 191 11.21 -12.95 -0.06
C PHE A 191 9.73 -13.07 0.38
N ASP A 192 8.93 -13.72 -0.45
CA ASP A 192 7.46 -13.85 -0.40
C ASP A 192 6.73 -12.49 -0.33
N PRO A 193 6.77 -11.70 -1.42
CA PRO A 193 6.23 -10.33 -1.43
C PRO A 193 4.71 -10.26 -1.23
N ASP A 194 3.97 -11.33 -1.54
CA ASP A 194 2.52 -11.37 -1.50
C ASP A 194 1.96 -11.89 -0.17
N SER A 195 2.82 -12.43 0.72
CA SER A 195 2.36 -12.86 2.04
C SER A 195 1.97 -11.69 2.93
N ILE A 196 0.87 -11.91 3.66
CA ILE A 196 0.31 -10.96 4.62
C ILE A 196 1.26 -10.83 5.81
N LEU A 197 1.57 -9.59 6.19
CA LEU A 197 2.34 -9.31 7.40
C LEU A 197 1.48 -9.44 8.64
N THR A 198 2.01 -10.17 9.62
CA THR A 198 1.51 -10.10 10.99
C THR A 198 2.03 -8.84 11.69
N ARG A 199 1.35 -8.43 12.76
CA ARG A 199 1.74 -7.27 13.57
C ARG A 199 3.14 -7.42 14.18
N GLU A 200 3.54 -8.62 14.58
CA GLU A 200 4.90 -8.86 15.11
C GLU A 200 5.98 -8.76 14.02
N GLN A 201 5.70 -9.21 12.80
CA GLN A 201 6.62 -9.06 11.68
C GLN A 201 6.76 -7.59 11.27
N MET A 202 5.66 -6.84 11.27
CA MET A 202 5.69 -5.39 11.09
C MET A 202 6.60 -4.69 12.11
N ALA A 203 6.48 -5.05 13.40
CA ALA A 203 7.34 -4.50 14.45
C ALA A 203 8.83 -4.79 14.23
N VAL A 204 9.16 -5.99 13.73
CA VAL A 204 10.54 -6.35 13.37
C VAL A 204 11.08 -5.48 12.24
N LEU A 205 10.29 -5.25 11.19
CA LEU A 205 10.72 -4.44 10.06
C LEU A 205 10.92 -2.97 10.45
N LEU A 206 10.04 -2.41 11.28
CA LEU A 206 10.20 -1.06 11.84
C LEU A 206 11.46 -0.93 12.68
N TYR A 207 11.72 -1.91 13.54
CA TYR A 207 12.91 -1.94 14.38
C TYR A 207 14.20 -2.02 13.55
N ARG A 208 14.25 -2.85 12.51
CA ARG A 208 15.39 -2.93 11.60
C ARG A 208 15.57 -1.65 10.77
N TYR A 209 14.48 -1.03 10.37
CA TYR A 209 14.54 0.29 9.73
C TYR A 209 15.13 1.35 10.68
N ALA A 210 14.70 1.37 11.95
CA ALA A 210 15.28 2.24 12.97
C ALA A 210 16.79 1.98 13.19
N GLN A 211 17.21 0.71 13.19
CA GLN A 211 18.63 0.34 13.22
C GLN A 211 19.39 0.89 12.01
N TYR A 212 18.84 0.75 10.80
CA TYR A 212 19.42 1.30 9.57
C TYR A 212 19.56 2.83 9.64
N LYS A 213 18.57 3.54 10.19
CA LYS A 213 18.62 4.99 10.37
C LYS A 213 19.53 5.45 11.52
N GLY A 214 20.02 4.53 12.35
CA GLY A 214 20.86 4.84 13.50
C GLY A 214 20.09 5.46 14.68
N TYR A 215 18.79 5.16 14.81
CA TYR A 215 17.98 5.65 15.92
C TYR A 215 18.27 4.93 17.23
N ASP A 216 17.76 5.47 18.35
CA ASP A 216 17.77 4.76 19.63
C ASP A 216 16.93 3.49 19.53
N ILE A 217 17.62 2.36 19.59
CA ILE A 217 17.04 1.01 19.51
C ILE A 217 16.83 0.38 20.89
N SER A 218 17.00 1.14 21.97
CA SER A 218 16.70 0.64 23.31
C SER A 218 15.20 0.39 23.47
N PHE A 219 14.86 -0.70 24.16
CA PHE A 219 13.50 -1.12 24.44
C PHE A 219 13.32 -1.40 25.93
N ASP A 220 12.07 -1.40 26.40
CA ASP A 220 11.73 -1.80 27.76
C ASP A 220 11.44 -3.31 27.80
N GLU A 221 12.23 -4.06 28.57
CA GLU A 221 12.04 -5.51 28.74
C GLU A 221 10.71 -5.87 29.42
N GLY A 222 10.12 -4.93 30.16
CA GLY A 222 8.81 -5.06 30.78
C GLY A 222 7.64 -4.76 29.85
N ALA A 223 7.87 -4.22 28.65
CA ALA A 223 6.82 -3.67 27.78
C ALA A 223 5.77 -4.70 27.34
N LEU A 224 6.12 -5.99 27.33
CA LEU A 224 5.16 -7.06 26.98
C LEU A 224 4.28 -7.49 28.15
N ASN A 225 4.69 -7.22 29.39
CA ASN A 225 3.99 -7.72 30.58
C ASN A 225 2.67 -6.99 30.85
N VAL A 226 2.45 -5.83 30.22
CA VAL A 226 1.18 -5.10 30.28
C VAL A 226 0.10 -5.72 29.38
N PHE A 227 0.49 -6.58 28.44
CA PHE A 227 -0.43 -7.25 27.52
C PHE A 227 -0.64 -8.71 27.91
N THR A 228 -1.90 -9.13 27.95
CA THR A 228 -2.31 -10.50 28.31
C THR A 228 -1.77 -11.56 27.35
N ASP A 229 -1.54 -11.17 26.09
CA ASP A 229 -0.98 -11.99 25.01
C ASP A 229 0.50 -11.65 24.71
N GLY A 230 1.19 -10.90 25.58
CA GLY A 230 2.60 -10.57 25.42
C GLY A 230 3.53 -11.79 25.39
N GLY A 231 3.10 -12.91 25.96
CA GLY A 231 3.77 -14.21 25.86
C GLY A 231 3.66 -14.89 24.49
N SER A 232 2.71 -14.46 23.64
CA SER A 232 2.50 -15.00 22.29
C SER A 232 3.40 -14.36 21.23
N VAL A 233 4.15 -13.31 21.60
CA VAL A 233 5.15 -12.69 20.71
C VAL A 233 6.29 -13.65 20.47
N SER A 234 6.53 -13.99 19.20
CA SER A 234 7.62 -14.88 18.80
C SER A 234 8.99 -14.33 19.25
N ASN A 235 9.90 -15.21 19.66
CA ASN A 235 11.23 -14.82 20.18
C ASN A 235 11.99 -13.86 19.26
N TYR A 236 11.94 -14.09 17.93
CA TYR A 236 12.61 -13.24 16.95
C TYR A 236 12.00 -11.82 16.87
N ALA A 237 10.75 -11.65 17.28
CA ALA A 237 10.00 -10.41 17.19
C ALA A 237 9.99 -9.60 18.50
N ARG A 238 10.40 -10.20 19.62
CA ARG A 238 10.33 -9.56 20.95
C ARG A 238 10.99 -8.20 20.99
N ALA A 239 12.23 -8.09 20.51
CA ALA A 239 12.96 -6.81 20.52
C ALA A 239 12.23 -5.73 19.72
N GLY A 240 11.76 -6.06 18.50
CA GLY A 240 11.06 -5.12 17.65
C GLY A 240 9.70 -4.70 18.20
N MET A 241 8.96 -5.64 18.81
CA MET A 241 7.69 -5.35 19.47
C MET A 241 7.88 -4.47 20.70
N MET A 242 8.80 -4.80 21.60
CA MET A 242 9.10 -4.01 22.80
C MET A 242 9.58 -2.60 22.45
N TRP A 243 10.43 -2.47 21.43
CA TRP A 243 10.86 -1.17 20.92
C TRP A 243 9.69 -0.37 20.35
N SER A 244 8.84 -1.02 19.56
CA SER A 244 7.65 -0.38 18.97
C SER A 244 6.65 0.08 20.04
N ILE A 245 6.49 -0.67 21.14
CA ILE A 245 5.66 -0.29 22.29
C ILE A 245 6.28 0.90 23.04
N LYS A 246 7.57 0.83 23.38
CA LYS A 246 8.28 1.92 24.09
C LYS A 246 8.14 3.26 23.35
N ASN A 247 8.26 3.23 22.03
CA ASN A 247 8.18 4.44 21.20
C ASN A 247 6.73 4.80 20.80
N GLY A 248 5.73 4.12 21.35
CA GLY A 248 4.31 4.41 21.10
C GLY A 248 3.83 4.08 19.68
N LEU A 249 4.65 3.42 18.86
CA LEU A 249 4.28 3.03 17.49
C LEU A 249 3.11 2.03 17.53
N ILE A 250 3.27 0.97 18.33
CA ILE A 250 2.26 -0.06 18.56
C ILE A 250 1.72 0.06 19.99
N THR A 251 0.41 0.28 20.11
CA THR A 251 -0.28 0.50 21.39
C THR A 251 -1.23 -0.64 21.78
N GLY A 252 -1.21 -1.75 21.05
CA GLY A 252 -2.19 -2.84 21.16
C GLY A 252 -3.40 -2.70 20.23
N VAL A 253 -4.19 -3.76 20.13
CA VAL A 253 -5.52 -3.79 19.48
C VAL A 253 -6.64 -3.52 20.47
N SER A 254 -6.36 -3.67 21.76
CA SER A 254 -7.15 -3.22 22.90
C SER A 254 -6.20 -2.71 23.99
N GLU A 255 -6.75 -2.26 25.12
CA GLU A 255 -5.97 -1.82 26.28
C GLU A 255 -4.99 -2.90 26.80
N ASN A 256 -5.30 -4.18 26.61
CA ASN A 256 -4.55 -5.29 27.20
C ASN A 256 -4.21 -6.43 26.22
N ALA A 257 -4.35 -6.22 24.90
CA ALA A 257 -3.99 -7.21 23.89
C ALA A 257 -3.20 -6.59 22.73
N LEU A 258 -2.18 -7.30 22.25
CA LEU A 258 -1.33 -6.92 21.12
C LEU A 258 -1.83 -7.47 19.78
N GLY A 259 -2.37 -8.69 19.78
CA GLY A 259 -2.66 -9.47 18.58
C GLY A 259 -1.39 -9.73 17.74
N PRO A 260 -0.30 -10.28 18.29
CA PRO A 260 0.99 -10.27 17.60
C PRO A 260 0.99 -11.05 16.27
N GLN A 261 0.18 -12.09 16.18
CA GLN A 261 0.05 -12.93 14.99
C GLN A 261 -1.08 -12.48 14.05
N ASP A 262 -1.86 -11.47 14.45
CA ASP A 262 -2.97 -10.99 13.62
C ASP A 262 -2.42 -10.24 12.40
N PRO A 263 -3.09 -10.33 11.24
CA PRO A 263 -2.82 -9.49 10.09
C PRO A 263 -2.88 -8.00 10.44
N ALA A 264 -1.96 -7.21 9.88
CA ALA A 264 -2.02 -5.77 9.98
C ALA A 264 -2.75 -5.16 8.77
N THR A 265 -3.69 -4.24 9.02
CA THR A 265 -4.41 -3.54 7.95
C THR A 265 -3.69 -2.26 7.51
N ARG A 266 -4.06 -1.73 6.35
CA ARG A 266 -3.57 -0.45 5.84
C ARG A 266 -3.87 0.70 6.80
N ALA A 267 -5.06 0.76 7.38
CA ALA A 267 -5.41 1.77 8.38
C ALA A 267 -4.48 1.74 9.61
N GLN A 268 -4.26 0.54 10.17
CA GLN A 268 -3.35 0.36 11.30
C GLN A 268 -1.92 0.78 10.95
N CYS A 269 -1.47 0.43 9.75
CA CYS A 269 -0.15 0.79 9.27
C CYS A 269 -0.01 2.31 9.09
N SER A 270 -1.01 3.01 8.56
CA SER A 270 -1.01 4.47 8.46
C SER A 270 -0.79 5.15 9.81
N VAL A 271 -1.45 4.66 10.86
CA VAL A 271 -1.27 5.17 12.24
C VAL A 271 0.15 4.97 12.72
N ILE A 272 0.71 3.78 12.49
CA ILE A 272 2.07 3.44 12.88
C ILE A 272 3.07 4.33 12.13
N PHE A 273 2.90 4.56 10.83
CA PHE A 273 3.79 5.42 10.04
C PHE A 273 3.68 6.89 10.41
N MET A 274 2.49 7.41 10.70
CA MET A 274 2.32 8.77 11.22
C MET A 274 3.08 8.97 12.54
N ARG A 275 2.98 7.99 13.46
CA ARG A 275 3.71 7.99 14.73
C ARG A 275 5.22 7.85 14.50
N LEU A 276 5.62 7.00 13.57
CA LEU A 276 7.02 6.79 13.21
C LEU A 276 7.65 8.09 12.72
N VAL A 277 7.02 8.81 11.80
CA VAL A 277 7.52 10.13 11.34
C VAL A 277 7.62 11.12 12.49
N SER A 278 6.67 11.08 13.43
CA SER A 278 6.66 11.98 14.60
C SER A 278 7.84 11.77 15.54
N ILE A 279 8.41 10.56 15.62
CA ILE A 279 9.59 10.26 16.45
C ILE A 279 10.92 10.38 15.68
N MET A 280 10.87 10.62 14.38
CA MET A 280 12.06 10.84 13.53
C MET A 280 12.53 12.29 13.50
N ASN A 281 11.63 13.23 13.86
CA ASN A 281 11.88 14.67 13.90
C ASN A 281 12.24 15.13 15.31
#